data_AF-A0A392MKJ5-F1
#
_entry.id   AF-A0A392MKJ5-F1
#
_cell.length_a   1.000
_cell.length_b   1.000
_cell.length_c   1.000
_cell.angle_alpha   90.00
_cell.angle_beta   90.00
_cell.angle_gamma   90.00
#
_symmetry.space_group_name_H-M   'P 1'
#
loop_
_entity.id
_entity.type
_entity.pdbx_description
1 polymer ?
#
loop_
_entity_poly.entity_id
_entity_poly.type
_entity_poly.pdbx_seq_one_letter_code
_entity_poly.pdbx_strand_id
1 'polypeptide(L)'
;MPINEAAVALAESGKIGALNLLFKRHPYSLSPFVLEVLASIPETVPVQMYGQLLPGRSFPSGVSVRQDDWVECKKMVNFINTSVKNHDIQIQVKTEPLVKHFLGFFWPSIDELSKWYMDRARAMDDFSGQLDNCLSLLEFALRKGISELQQFHQDVLYLHQVIYSDDNDSETGFNMSLVMWGDLPDYEKFKFMLKGVKEENVTERLHNRAIPFMREKFHRVSLVGDVEESFLVRWLKEMALQNKLDMCLVVIEEGCRNFQSNVYFETEVEAVDCALQCIYLCTVIDRWSIMAAILSKLPQMH
;
A
#
# COMPACT_ATOMS: atom_id res chain seq x y z
N MET A 1 0.28 8.38 -37.37
CA MET A 1 0.03 7.83 -36.02
C MET A 1 -0.18 9.01 -35.09
N PRO A 2 -1.38 9.14 -34.48
CA PRO A 2 -1.65 10.05 -33.38
C PRO A 2 -0.56 9.99 -32.28
N ILE A 3 -0.31 11.14 -31.63
CA ILE A 3 0.79 11.27 -30.66
C ILE A 3 0.57 10.40 -29.40
N ASN A 4 -0.69 10.16 -29.02
CA ASN A 4 -1.07 9.25 -27.94
C ASN A 4 -0.74 7.79 -28.28
N GLU A 5 -1.08 7.32 -29.50
CA GLU A 5 -0.71 5.98 -29.95
C GLU A 5 0.81 5.78 -29.99
N ALA A 6 1.54 6.82 -30.43
CA ALA A 6 3.00 6.81 -30.39
C ALA A 6 3.55 6.67 -28.96
N ALA A 7 2.94 7.37 -28.01
CA ALA A 7 3.32 7.32 -26.60
C ALA A 7 3.03 5.95 -25.98
N VAL A 8 1.87 5.35 -26.29
CA VAL A 8 1.51 3.98 -25.87
C VAL A 8 2.52 2.97 -26.41
N ALA A 9 2.83 2.98 -27.72
CA ALA A 9 3.80 2.05 -28.29
C ALA A 9 5.22 2.19 -27.70
N LEU A 10 5.62 3.40 -27.30
CA LEU A 10 6.89 3.64 -26.60
C LEU A 10 6.85 3.14 -25.15
N ALA A 11 5.71 3.28 -24.47
CA ALA A 11 5.49 2.75 -23.13
C ALA A 11 5.53 1.22 -23.14
N GLU A 12 4.78 0.57 -24.03
CA GLU A 12 4.74 -0.90 -24.21
C GLU A 12 6.11 -1.49 -24.50
N SER A 13 6.93 -0.80 -25.30
CA SER A 13 8.30 -1.24 -25.61
C SER A 13 9.34 -0.90 -24.52
N GLY A 14 8.92 -0.33 -23.38
CA GLY A 14 9.79 0.02 -22.26
C GLY A 14 10.79 1.14 -22.56
N LYS A 15 10.58 1.93 -23.63
CA LYS A 15 11.51 2.99 -24.07
C LYS A 15 11.30 4.29 -23.30
N ILE A 16 11.56 4.23 -21.98
CA ILE A 16 11.27 5.32 -21.04
C ILE A 16 11.95 6.66 -21.42
N GLY A 17 13.17 6.61 -21.96
CA GLY A 17 13.87 7.82 -22.40
C GLY A 17 13.16 8.55 -23.55
N ALA A 18 12.67 7.81 -24.54
CA ALA A 18 11.91 8.37 -25.65
C ALA A 18 10.54 8.89 -25.18
N LEU A 19 9.88 8.14 -24.29
CA LEU A 19 8.63 8.55 -23.68
C LEU A 19 8.76 9.87 -22.90
N ASN A 20 9.84 10.03 -22.12
CA ASN A 20 10.13 11.27 -21.40
C ASN A 20 10.29 12.47 -22.35
N LEU A 21 11.00 12.30 -23.47
CA LEU A 21 11.13 13.35 -24.48
C LEU A 21 9.76 13.71 -25.08
N LEU A 22 8.89 12.72 -25.27
CA LEU A 22 7.56 12.91 -25.82
C LEU A 22 6.67 13.70 -24.84
N PHE A 23 6.65 13.36 -23.55
CA PHE A 23 5.96 14.14 -22.51
C PHE A 23 6.50 15.57 -22.38
N LYS A 24 7.80 15.79 -22.51
CA LYS A 24 8.40 17.13 -22.48
C LYS A 24 8.04 17.97 -23.70
N ARG A 25 7.94 17.35 -24.89
CA ARG A 25 7.64 18.04 -26.15
C ARG A 25 6.15 18.23 -26.38
N HIS A 26 5.31 17.33 -25.88
CA HIS A 26 3.87 17.28 -26.13
C HIS A 26 3.01 17.25 -24.86
N PRO A 27 3.23 18.20 -23.93
CA PRO A 27 2.63 18.10 -22.60
C PRO A 27 1.12 18.34 -22.60
N TYR A 28 0.58 19.17 -23.51
CA TYR A 28 -0.86 19.45 -23.57
C TYR A 28 -1.60 18.41 -24.38
N SER A 29 -0.99 17.90 -25.46
CA SER A 29 -1.58 16.82 -26.25
C SER A 29 -1.67 15.50 -25.50
N LEU A 30 -0.71 15.20 -24.61
CA LEU A 30 -0.70 13.94 -23.85
C LEU A 30 -1.38 14.00 -22.50
N SER A 31 -1.61 15.19 -21.93
CA SER A 31 -2.15 15.26 -20.56
C SER A 31 -3.49 14.54 -20.38
N PRO A 32 -4.41 14.48 -21.36
CA PRO A 32 -5.64 13.68 -21.25
C PRO A 32 -5.38 12.17 -21.20
N PHE A 33 -4.27 11.71 -21.76
CA PHE A 33 -3.92 10.31 -21.93
C PHE A 33 -2.80 9.85 -21.00
N VAL A 34 -2.35 10.70 -20.06
CA VAL A 34 -1.16 10.44 -19.23
C VAL A 34 -1.28 9.12 -18.45
N LEU A 35 -2.45 8.84 -17.88
CA LEU A 35 -2.71 7.64 -17.09
C LEU A 35 -2.76 6.38 -17.96
N GLU A 36 -3.37 6.48 -19.15
CA GLU A 36 -3.44 5.38 -20.12
C GLU A 36 -2.06 5.00 -20.65
N VAL A 37 -1.28 6.00 -21.05
CA VAL A 37 0.09 5.82 -21.55
C VAL A 37 0.98 5.18 -20.48
N LEU A 38 0.91 5.65 -19.23
CA LEU A 38 1.72 5.09 -18.15
C LEU A 38 1.26 3.69 -17.71
N ALA A 39 -0.03 3.38 -17.83
CA ALA A 39 -0.55 2.04 -17.58
C ALA A 39 -0.06 1.02 -18.62
N SER A 40 0.38 1.48 -19.80
CA SER A 40 0.89 0.63 -20.88
C SER A 40 2.37 0.24 -20.70
N ILE A 41 3.07 0.80 -19.70
CA ILE A 41 4.43 0.37 -19.35
C ILE A 41 4.36 -1.06 -18.80
N PRO A 42 5.21 -2.01 -19.23
CA PRO A 42 5.20 -3.36 -18.65
C PRO A 42 5.49 -3.36 -17.15
N GLU A 43 4.80 -4.22 -16.40
CA GLU A 43 4.88 -4.33 -14.92
C GLU A 43 6.29 -4.71 -14.44
N THR A 44 7.05 -5.40 -15.30
CA THR A 44 8.42 -5.83 -15.03
C THR A 44 9.45 -4.70 -15.16
N VAL A 45 9.08 -3.53 -15.69
CA VAL A 45 9.99 -2.38 -15.76
C VAL A 45 10.12 -1.77 -14.36
N PRO A 46 11.34 -1.61 -13.81
CA PRO A 46 11.52 -1.01 -12.50
C PRO A 46 11.00 0.43 -12.45
N VAL A 47 10.19 0.73 -11.42
CA VAL A 47 9.55 2.05 -11.26
C VAL A 47 10.56 3.19 -11.20
N GLN A 48 11.74 2.94 -10.64
CA GLN A 48 12.83 3.90 -10.53
C GLN A 48 13.25 4.45 -11.89
N MET A 49 13.09 3.68 -12.98
CA MET A 49 13.44 4.12 -14.33
C MET A 49 12.48 5.18 -14.87
N TYR A 50 11.21 5.15 -14.47
CA TYR A 50 10.16 6.04 -14.98
C TYR A 50 9.48 6.89 -13.92
N GLY A 51 9.94 6.86 -12.67
CA GLY A 51 9.36 7.60 -11.54
C GLY A 51 9.29 9.12 -11.76
N GLN A 52 10.17 9.68 -12.60
CA GLN A 52 10.09 11.09 -13.02
C GLN A 52 8.85 11.42 -13.87
N LEU A 53 8.30 10.44 -14.60
CA LEU A 53 7.13 10.57 -15.45
C LEU A 53 5.82 10.42 -14.68
N LEU A 54 5.88 9.83 -13.48
CA LEU A 54 4.71 9.57 -12.66
C LEU A 54 4.00 10.88 -12.28
N PRO A 55 2.67 10.94 -12.44
CA PRO A 55 1.90 12.15 -12.19
C PRO A 55 1.79 12.41 -10.69
N GLY A 56 1.95 13.68 -10.32
CA GLY A 56 1.63 14.18 -8.98
C GLY A 56 0.30 14.93 -8.95
N ARG A 57 0.04 15.64 -7.85
CA ARG A 57 -1.20 16.43 -7.68
C ARG A 57 -1.40 17.55 -8.70
N SER A 58 -0.30 18.09 -9.22
CA SER A 58 -0.32 19.19 -10.16
C SER A 58 0.44 18.86 -11.42
N PHE A 59 0.08 19.58 -12.48
CA PHE A 59 0.79 19.55 -13.74
C PHE A 59 2.29 19.86 -13.53
N PRO A 60 3.22 19.20 -14.24
CA PRO A 60 4.64 19.37 -13.99
C PRO A 60 5.11 20.82 -14.15
N SER A 61 5.61 21.42 -13.06
CA SER A 61 6.25 22.73 -13.08
C SER A 61 7.58 22.65 -13.84
N GLY A 62 7.72 23.42 -14.93
CA GLY A 62 8.98 23.48 -15.69
C GLY A 62 8.97 22.78 -17.04
N VAL A 63 7.82 22.36 -17.56
CA VAL A 63 7.73 22.02 -18.99
C VAL A 63 7.87 23.29 -19.81
N SER A 64 9.08 23.51 -20.36
CA SER A 64 9.36 24.61 -21.25
C SER A 64 8.74 24.33 -22.62
N VAL A 65 7.47 24.71 -22.77
CA VAL A 65 6.87 24.84 -24.09
C VAL A 65 7.40 26.13 -24.71
N ARG A 66 7.69 26.09 -26.01
CA ARG A 66 8.05 27.28 -26.77
C ARG A 66 7.00 28.37 -26.58
N GLN A 67 7.41 29.64 -26.69
CA GLN A 67 6.47 30.76 -26.66
C GLN A 67 5.46 30.65 -27.80
N ASP A 68 4.25 31.14 -27.52
CA ASP A 68 3.16 31.24 -28.47
C ASP A 68 3.59 32.12 -29.65
N ASP A 69 3.34 31.65 -30.88
CA ASP A 69 3.47 32.46 -32.08
C ASP A 69 2.27 33.43 -32.21
N TRP A 70 2.38 34.50 -33.00
CA TRP A 70 1.35 35.53 -33.12
C TRP A 70 -0.01 34.99 -33.60
N VAL A 71 0.00 33.88 -34.35
CA VAL A 71 -1.21 33.15 -34.79
C VAL A 71 -1.79 32.22 -33.73
N GLU A 72 -1.02 31.85 -32.70
CA GLU A 72 -1.38 30.85 -31.69
C GLU A 72 -2.10 31.49 -30.51
N CYS A 73 -3.20 32.18 -30.80
CA CYS A 73 -3.96 32.92 -29.81
C CYS A 73 -5.43 32.47 -29.73
N LYS A 74 -6.09 32.80 -28.62
CA LYS A 74 -7.52 32.50 -28.40
C LYS A 74 -8.44 32.99 -29.52
N LYS A 75 -8.11 34.13 -30.15
CA LYS A 75 -8.90 34.67 -31.28
C LYS A 75 -8.87 33.71 -32.47
N MET A 76 -7.70 33.16 -32.79
CA MET A 76 -7.55 32.18 -33.87
C MET A 76 -8.26 30.87 -33.54
N VAL A 77 -8.16 30.39 -32.30
CA VAL A 77 -8.88 29.19 -31.84
C VAL A 77 -10.39 29.35 -32.00
N ASN A 78 -10.95 30.49 -31.58
CA ASN A 78 -12.36 30.79 -31.74
C ASN A 78 -12.77 30.86 -33.21
N PHE A 79 -11.93 31.46 -34.06
CA PHE A 79 -12.15 31.49 -35.50
C PHE A 79 -12.20 30.07 -36.09
N ILE A 80 -11.21 29.22 -35.78
CA ILE A 80 -11.16 27.83 -36.26
C ILE A 80 -12.42 27.06 -35.81
N ASN A 81 -12.79 27.14 -34.52
CA ASN A 81 -13.98 26.47 -33.99
C ASN A 81 -15.29 26.92 -34.65
N THR A 82 -15.38 28.19 -35.05
CA THR A 82 -16.60 28.75 -35.66
C THR A 82 -16.66 28.51 -37.18
N SER A 83 -15.51 28.48 -37.84
CA SER A 83 -15.39 28.38 -39.30
C SER A 83 -15.39 26.95 -39.82
N VAL A 84 -14.92 25.97 -39.05
CA VAL A 84 -14.84 24.56 -39.47
C VAL A 84 -16.07 23.79 -39.01
N LYS A 85 -17.11 23.74 -39.86
CA LYS A 85 -18.39 23.05 -39.55
C LYS A 85 -18.33 21.52 -39.69
N ASN A 86 -17.43 21.00 -40.52
CA ASN A 86 -17.21 19.57 -40.70
C ASN A 86 -15.83 19.20 -40.12
N HIS A 87 -15.82 18.40 -39.06
CA HIS A 87 -14.59 17.89 -38.43
C HIS A 87 -13.81 16.89 -39.32
N ASP A 88 -14.26 16.65 -40.56
CA ASP A 88 -13.63 15.75 -41.54
C ASP A 88 -12.29 16.27 -42.07
N ILE A 89 -12.03 17.58 -42.01
CA ILE A 89 -10.67 18.10 -42.20
C ILE A 89 -9.95 17.98 -40.86
N GLN A 90 -9.53 16.75 -40.56
CA GLN A 90 -8.60 16.39 -39.49
C GLN A 90 -7.23 17.06 -39.73
N ILE A 91 -7.15 18.39 -39.62
CA ILE A 91 -5.87 19.05 -39.30
C ILE A 91 -5.61 18.75 -37.81
N GLN A 92 -5.30 17.48 -37.53
CA GLN A 92 -4.95 16.95 -36.21
C GLN A 92 -3.56 17.42 -35.76
N VAL A 93 -2.81 18.07 -36.66
CA VAL A 93 -1.52 18.67 -36.35
C VAL A 93 -1.75 20.08 -35.80
N LYS A 94 -2.20 20.15 -34.55
CA LYS A 94 -2.17 21.39 -33.77
C LYS A 94 -0.81 21.49 -33.09
N THR A 95 -0.23 22.69 -33.09
CA THR A 95 0.96 22.96 -32.28
C THR A 95 0.59 22.95 -30.80
N GLU A 96 1.53 22.61 -29.91
CA GLU A 96 1.26 22.57 -28.46
C GLU A 96 0.65 23.87 -27.91
N PRO A 97 1.11 25.08 -28.29
CA PRO A 97 0.45 26.32 -27.86
C PRO A 97 -1.01 26.41 -28.31
N LEU A 98 -1.34 25.99 -29.53
CA LEU A 98 -2.73 25.92 -29.98
C LEU A 98 -3.51 24.90 -29.15
N VAL A 99 -2.97 23.70 -28.94
CA VAL A 99 -3.62 22.65 -28.13
C VAL A 99 -3.93 23.17 -26.73
N LYS A 100 -3.00 23.88 -26.09
CA LYS A 100 -3.22 24.57 -24.81
C LYS A 100 -4.41 25.53 -24.84
N HIS A 101 -4.57 26.31 -25.92
CA HIS A 101 -5.71 27.22 -26.06
C HIS A 101 -7.02 26.48 -26.42
N PHE A 102 -6.95 25.33 -27.08
CA PHE A 102 -8.11 24.51 -27.45
C PHE A 102 -8.67 23.67 -26.29
N LEU A 103 -7.79 22.92 -25.61
CA LEU A 103 -8.15 21.95 -24.57
C LEU A 103 -8.02 22.53 -23.16
N GLY A 104 -7.27 23.62 -23.01
CA GLY A 104 -6.89 24.13 -21.70
C GLY A 104 -5.86 23.26 -21.00
N PHE A 105 -5.81 23.39 -19.68
CA PHE A 105 -4.99 22.54 -18.82
C PHE A 105 -5.84 21.37 -18.32
N PHE A 106 -5.68 20.21 -18.93
CA PHE A 106 -6.26 18.97 -18.42
C PHE A 106 -5.24 18.27 -17.53
N TRP A 107 -5.62 17.91 -16.32
CA TRP A 107 -4.83 17.11 -15.40
C TRP A 107 -5.77 16.20 -14.60
N PRO A 108 -5.41 14.94 -14.34
CA PRO A 108 -6.26 14.05 -13.56
C PRO A 108 -6.51 14.60 -12.15
N SER A 109 -7.74 14.42 -11.67
CA SER A 109 -8.14 14.72 -10.30
C SER A 109 -7.40 13.82 -9.29
N ILE A 110 -7.41 14.22 -8.02
CA ILE A 110 -6.77 13.45 -6.94
C ILE A 110 -7.42 12.05 -6.81
N ASP A 111 -8.73 11.95 -7.00
CA ASP A 111 -9.45 10.68 -6.95
C ASP A 111 -9.07 9.76 -8.11
N GLU A 112 -8.95 10.29 -9.33
CA GLU A 112 -8.49 9.55 -10.50
C GLU A 112 -7.04 9.08 -10.33
N LEU A 113 -6.16 9.94 -9.81
CA LEU A 113 -4.77 9.58 -9.52
C LEU A 113 -4.69 8.46 -8.48
N SER A 114 -5.39 8.63 -7.35
CA SER A 114 -5.38 7.67 -6.25
C SER A 114 -5.88 6.31 -6.73
N LYS A 115 -7.01 6.29 -7.45
CA LYS A 115 -7.55 5.07 -8.04
C LYS A 115 -6.55 4.44 -9.02
N TRP A 116 -5.97 5.22 -9.92
CA TRP A 116 -5.00 4.72 -10.89
C TRP A 116 -3.78 4.07 -10.23
N TYR A 117 -3.20 4.71 -9.20
CA TYR A 117 -2.07 4.14 -8.46
C TYR A 117 -2.43 2.83 -7.74
N MET A 118 -3.62 2.76 -7.13
CA MET A 118 -4.10 1.53 -6.49
C MET A 118 -4.31 0.41 -7.51
N ASP A 119 -5.01 0.70 -8.61
CA ASP A 119 -5.31 -0.29 -9.64
C ASP A 119 -4.03 -0.76 -10.35
N ARG A 120 -3.08 0.15 -10.57
CA ARG A 120 -1.78 -0.17 -11.16
C ARG A 120 -0.94 -1.04 -10.23
N ALA A 121 -0.88 -0.73 -8.93
CA ALA A 121 -0.16 -1.55 -7.96
C ALA A 121 -0.77 -2.96 -7.84
N ARG A 122 -2.11 -3.08 -7.86
CA ARG A 122 -2.78 -4.39 -7.89
C ARG A 122 -2.42 -5.19 -9.14
N ALA A 123 -2.49 -4.56 -10.31
CA ALA A 123 -2.11 -5.20 -11.57
C ALA A 123 -0.66 -5.71 -11.58
N MET A 124 0.28 -4.94 -11.02
CA MET A 124 1.69 -5.34 -10.94
C MET A 124 1.90 -6.59 -10.09
N ASP A 125 1.18 -6.71 -8.97
CA ASP A 125 1.18 -7.92 -8.14
C ASP A 125 0.44 -9.07 -8.84
N ASP A 126 -0.78 -8.85 -9.31
CA ASP A 126 -1.65 -9.89 -9.89
C ASP A 126 -1.06 -10.52 -11.18
N PHE A 127 -0.43 -9.72 -12.05
CA PHE A 127 0.09 -10.23 -13.33
C PHE A 127 1.54 -10.72 -13.25
N SER A 128 2.35 -10.18 -12.34
CA SER A 128 3.80 -10.41 -12.34
C SER A 128 4.44 -10.65 -10.98
N GLY A 129 3.66 -10.60 -9.89
CA GLY A 129 4.14 -10.78 -8.52
C GLY A 129 5.14 -9.71 -8.07
N GLN A 130 5.16 -8.55 -8.73
CA GLN A 130 6.20 -7.53 -8.55
C GLN A 130 5.90 -6.60 -7.37
N LEU A 131 5.77 -7.16 -6.16
CA LEU A 131 5.40 -6.41 -4.97
C LEU A 131 6.40 -5.29 -4.62
N ASP A 132 7.70 -5.46 -4.91
CA ASP A 132 8.72 -4.42 -4.76
C ASP A 132 8.46 -3.22 -5.67
N ASN A 133 8.02 -3.48 -6.91
CA ASN A 133 7.64 -2.43 -7.83
C ASN A 133 6.32 -1.76 -7.36
N CYS A 134 5.37 -2.49 -6.77
CA CYS A 134 4.17 -1.92 -6.17
C CYS A 134 4.52 -0.90 -5.07
N LEU A 135 5.40 -1.28 -4.14
CA LEU A 135 5.89 -0.38 -3.09
C LEU A 135 6.59 0.84 -3.68
N SER A 136 7.50 0.62 -4.62
CA SER A 136 8.22 1.71 -5.28
C SER A 136 7.26 2.70 -5.95
N LEU A 137 6.22 2.21 -6.63
CA LEU A 137 5.19 3.04 -7.25
C LEU A 137 4.47 3.93 -6.24
N LEU A 138 4.05 3.35 -5.12
CA LEU A 138 3.32 4.07 -4.06
C LEU A 138 4.22 5.07 -3.33
N GLU A 139 5.49 4.74 -3.07
CA GLU A 139 6.46 5.68 -2.52
C GLU A 139 6.65 6.91 -3.42
N PHE A 140 6.75 6.70 -4.74
CA PHE A 140 6.82 7.81 -5.68
C PHE A 140 5.54 8.67 -5.63
N ALA A 141 4.37 8.05 -5.59
CA ALA A 141 3.09 8.76 -5.49
C ALA A 141 3.01 9.63 -4.22
N LEU A 142 3.45 9.09 -3.08
CA LEU A 142 3.51 9.81 -1.80
C LEU A 142 4.51 10.97 -1.86
N ARG A 143 5.71 10.77 -2.42
CA ARG A 143 6.70 11.86 -2.64
C ARG A 143 6.19 12.94 -3.59
N LYS A 144 5.29 12.58 -4.51
CA LYS A 144 4.59 13.50 -5.42
C LYS A 144 3.35 14.15 -4.80
N GLY A 145 3.11 13.89 -3.51
CA GLY A 145 2.12 14.56 -2.69
C GLY A 145 0.75 13.89 -2.63
N ILE A 146 0.57 12.66 -3.13
CA ILE A 146 -0.73 11.97 -3.11
C ILE A 146 -0.88 11.23 -1.77
N SER A 147 -1.20 11.98 -0.71
CA SER A 147 -1.29 11.46 0.67
C SER A 147 -2.43 10.46 0.87
N GLU A 148 -3.45 10.46 0.01
CA GLU A 148 -4.59 9.55 0.03
C GLU A 148 -4.19 8.07 -0.06
N LEU A 149 -3.00 7.80 -0.63
CA LEU A 149 -2.45 6.45 -0.78
C LEU A 149 -1.74 5.94 0.47
N GLN A 150 -1.59 6.74 1.53
CA GLN A 150 -0.77 6.37 2.69
C GLN A 150 -1.24 5.09 3.36
N GLN A 151 -2.57 4.91 3.51
CA GLN A 151 -3.11 3.69 4.10
C GLN A 151 -2.84 2.47 3.23
N PHE A 152 -3.09 2.59 1.93
CA PHE A 152 -2.89 1.49 0.98
C PHE A 152 -1.41 1.09 0.91
N HIS A 153 -0.51 2.08 0.90
CA HIS A 153 0.94 1.84 1.01
C HIS A 153 1.30 1.07 2.28
N GLN A 154 0.74 1.45 3.43
CA GLN A 154 0.97 0.74 4.69
C GLN A 154 0.47 -0.72 4.63
N ASP A 155 -0.70 -0.95 4.04
CA ASP A 155 -1.25 -2.29 3.88
C ASP A 155 -0.36 -3.17 2.96
N VAL A 156 0.21 -2.59 1.89
CA VAL A 156 1.18 -3.26 1.00
C VAL A 156 2.49 -3.56 1.73
N LEU A 157 2.99 -2.64 2.57
CA LEU A 157 4.18 -2.86 3.39
C LEU A 157 4.01 -4.04 4.33
N TYR A 158 2.84 -4.19 4.96
CA TYR A 158 2.56 -5.35 5.79
C TYR A 158 2.59 -6.66 5.01
N LEU A 159 1.99 -6.70 3.82
CA LEU A 159 2.05 -7.88 2.96
C LEU A 159 3.50 -8.21 2.58
N HIS A 160 4.28 -7.19 2.21
CA HIS A 160 5.69 -7.35 1.84
C HIS A 160 6.50 -8.00 2.97
N GLN A 161 6.32 -7.52 4.21
CA GLN A 161 6.96 -8.10 5.39
C GLN A 161 6.56 -9.56 5.65
N VAL A 162 5.32 -9.94 5.33
CA VAL A 162 4.82 -11.32 5.49
C VAL A 162 5.42 -12.24 4.43
N ILE A 163 5.46 -11.80 3.17
CA ILE A 163 5.98 -12.61 2.06
C ILE A 163 7.50 -12.79 2.18
N TYR A 164 8.23 -11.68 2.35
CA TYR A 164 9.70 -11.67 2.38
C TYR A 164 10.29 -11.81 3.79
N SER A 165 9.58 -12.48 4.70
CA SER A 165 10.12 -12.75 6.03
C SER A 165 11.28 -13.76 5.96
N ASP A 166 12.39 -13.46 6.63
CA ASP A 166 13.61 -14.30 6.65
C ASP A 166 13.38 -15.73 7.19
N ASP A 167 12.29 -15.95 7.93
CA ASP A 167 11.95 -17.22 8.57
C ASP A 167 11.04 -18.12 7.70
N ASN A 168 10.76 -17.76 6.45
CA ASN A 168 10.00 -18.60 5.50
C ASN A 168 10.89 -19.75 4.95
N ASP A 169 11.49 -20.54 5.84
CA ASP A 169 12.19 -21.80 5.53
C ASP A 169 11.23 -22.93 5.14
N SER A 170 9.91 -22.71 5.22
CA SER A 170 8.94 -23.72 4.85
C SER A 170 8.79 -23.82 3.33
N GLU A 171 9.05 -25.02 2.79
CA GLU A 171 8.79 -25.47 1.41
C GLU A 171 7.36 -25.19 0.89
N THR A 172 6.45 -24.73 1.75
CA THR A 172 5.12 -24.24 1.39
C THR A 172 5.22 -22.80 0.93
N GLY A 173 5.54 -22.58 -0.36
CA GLY A 173 5.52 -21.26 -0.98
C GLY A 173 4.25 -20.50 -0.62
N PHE A 174 4.41 -19.41 0.14
CA PHE A 174 3.31 -18.58 0.60
C PHE A 174 2.80 -17.75 -0.58
N ASN A 175 1.76 -18.25 -1.26
CA ASN A 175 1.11 -17.54 -2.35
C ASN A 175 -0.02 -16.66 -1.80
N MET A 176 0.30 -15.39 -1.53
CA MET A 176 -0.65 -14.41 -1.01
C MET A 176 -0.59 -13.17 -1.89
N SER A 177 -1.65 -12.90 -2.66
CA SER A 177 -1.73 -11.69 -3.48
C SER A 177 -2.23 -10.49 -2.67
N LEU A 178 -1.96 -9.30 -3.20
CA LEU A 178 -2.40 -8.03 -2.64
C LEU A 178 -3.92 -7.91 -2.58
N VAL A 179 -4.62 -8.43 -3.59
CA VAL A 179 -6.10 -8.46 -3.60
C VAL A 179 -6.60 -9.33 -2.46
N MET A 180 -6.11 -10.57 -2.34
CA MET A 180 -6.49 -11.47 -1.26
C MET A 180 -6.16 -10.86 0.12
N TRP A 181 -5.03 -10.15 0.23
CA TRP A 181 -4.60 -9.51 1.47
C TRP A 181 -5.49 -8.35 1.85
N GLY A 182 -5.97 -7.59 0.86
CA GLY A 182 -6.95 -6.53 1.05
C GLY A 182 -8.25 -7.06 1.68
N ASP A 183 -8.75 -8.18 1.17
CA ASP A 183 -10.04 -8.76 1.53
C ASP A 183 -10.06 -9.52 2.87
N LEU A 184 -8.89 -9.87 3.42
CA LEU A 184 -8.82 -10.53 4.72
C LEU A 184 -9.30 -9.60 5.85
N PRO A 185 -9.99 -10.13 6.87
CA PRO A 185 -10.27 -9.37 8.08
C PRO A 185 -8.96 -9.13 8.86
N ASP A 186 -8.90 -8.01 9.59
CA ASP A 186 -7.66 -7.57 10.25
C ASP A 186 -7.09 -8.62 11.23
N TYR A 187 -7.95 -9.35 11.94
CA TYR A 187 -7.50 -10.44 12.81
C TYR A 187 -6.82 -11.59 12.04
N GLU A 188 -7.29 -11.93 10.84
CA GLU A 188 -6.63 -12.94 10.02
C GLU A 188 -5.28 -12.42 9.51
N LYS A 189 -5.17 -11.14 9.12
CA LYS A 189 -3.88 -10.51 8.77
C LYS A 189 -2.90 -10.57 9.94
N PHE A 190 -3.37 -10.27 11.15
CA PHE A 190 -2.58 -10.40 12.38
C PHE A 190 -2.06 -11.83 12.57
N LYS A 191 -2.91 -12.85 12.38
CA LYS A 191 -2.48 -14.25 12.44
C LYS A 191 -1.47 -14.60 11.36
N PHE A 192 -1.63 -14.07 10.14
CA PHE A 192 -0.65 -14.27 9.07
C PHE A 192 0.72 -13.69 9.41
N MET A 193 0.78 -12.54 10.07
CA MET A 193 2.04 -11.97 10.57
C MET A 193 2.74 -12.85 11.60
N LEU A 194 2.02 -13.75 12.26
CA LEU A 194 2.55 -14.69 13.27
C LEU A 194 2.64 -16.13 12.75
N LYS A 195 2.41 -16.37 11.46
CA LYS A 195 2.45 -17.72 10.89
C LYS A 195 3.87 -18.28 10.96
N GLY A 196 4.00 -19.52 11.45
CA GLY A 196 5.30 -20.20 11.57
C GLY A 196 6.19 -19.70 12.71
N VAL A 197 5.65 -18.89 13.62
CA VAL A 197 6.38 -18.38 14.78
C VAL A 197 6.70 -19.51 15.77
N LYS A 198 7.86 -19.42 16.43
CA LYS A 198 8.37 -20.33 17.45
C LYS A 198 8.62 -19.56 18.75
N GLU A 199 8.86 -20.27 19.84
CA GLU A 199 9.10 -19.68 21.16
C GLU A 199 10.29 -18.69 21.15
N GLU A 200 11.31 -18.98 20.34
CA GLU A 200 12.54 -18.19 20.24
C GLU A 200 12.35 -16.84 19.52
N ASN A 201 11.40 -16.73 18.58
CA ASN A 201 11.22 -15.53 17.73
C ASN A 201 9.86 -14.83 17.91
N VAL A 202 8.98 -15.34 18.78
CA VAL A 202 7.62 -14.80 18.95
C VAL A 202 7.59 -13.38 19.47
N THR A 203 8.42 -13.05 20.45
CA THR A 203 8.47 -11.71 21.03
C THR A 203 8.96 -10.69 20.03
N GLU A 204 10.01 -11.02 19.27
CA GLU A 204 10.53 -10.16 18.21
C GLU A 204 9.49 -9.93 17.12
N ARG A 205 8.84 -10.99 16.64
CA ARG A 205 7.85 -10.90 15.56
C ARG A 205 6.59 -10.15 15.99
N LEU A 206 6.13 -10.35 17.23
CA LEU A 206 5.05 -9.56 17.82
C LEU A 206 5.43 -8.09 17.88
N HIS A 207 6.56 -7.76 18.49
CA HIS A 207 7.01 -6.39 18.71
C HIS A 207 7.23 -5.62 17.40
N ASN A 208 7.88 -6.25 16.42
CA ASN A 208 8.30 -5.56 15.20
C ASN A 208 7.22 -5.53 14.10
N ARG A 209 6.20 -6.40 14.16
CA ARG A 209 5.22 -6.56 13.06
C ARG A 209 3.78 -6.56 13.54
N ALA A 210 3.38 -7.57 14.31
CA ALA A 210 1.97 -7.82 14.58
C ALA A 210 1.34 -6.80 15.55
N ILE A 211 2.07 -6.36 16.58
CA ILE A 211 1.59 -5.35 17.53
C ILE A 211 1.48 -3.96 16.90
N PRO A 212 2.47 -3.45 16.14
CA PRO A 212 2.31 -2.20 15.39
C PRO A 212 1.09 -2.22 14.46
N PHE A 213 0.88 -3.32 13.72
CA PHE A 213 -0.31 -3.52 12.88
C PHE A 213 -1.59 -3.45 13.71
N MET A 214 -1.66 -4.21 14.81
CA MET A 214 -2.82 -4.23 15.70
C MET A 214 -3.17 -2.81 16.16
N ARG A 215 -2.21 -2.07 16.72
CA ARG A 215 -2.45 -0.72 17.25
C ARG A 215 -2.93 0.26 16.19
N GLU A 216 -2.36 0.22 15.00
CA GLU A 216 -2.79 1.07 13.89
C GLU A 216 -4.27 0.82 13.53
N LYS A 217 -4.73 -0.44 13.56
CA LYS A 217 -6.14 -0.79 13.33
C LYS A 217 -7.04 -0.44 14.52
N PHE A 218 -6.62 -0.72 15.76
CA PHE A 218 -7.40 -0.42 16.97
C PHE A 218 -7.60 1.09 17.19
N HIS A 219 -6.59 1.93 16.93
CA HIS A 219 -6.76 3.39 17.00
C HIS A 219 -7.87 3.92 16.07
N ARG A 220 -8.19 3.21 14.98
CA ARG A 220 -9.30 3.57 14.09
C ARG A 220 -10.67 3.11 14.64
N VAL A 221 -10.72 1.95 15.30
CA VAL A 221 -11.95 1.34 15.83
C VAL A 221 -12.40 1.98 17.14
N SER A 222 -11.49 2.40 18.02
CA SER A 222 -11.83 3.03 19.31
C SER A 222 -12.60 4.35 19.19
N LEU A 223 -12.71 4.94 18.00
CA LEU A 223 -13.60 6.07 17.71
C LEU A 223 -15.09 5.69 17.68
N VAL A 224 -15.41 4.39 17.64
CA VAL A 224 -16.76 3.85 17.45
C VAL A 224 -17.33 3.21 18.73
N GLY A 225 -16.55 3.14 19.82
CA GLY A 225 -17.06 2.92 21.17
C GLY A 225 -17.37 1.48 21.58
N ASP A 226 -16.93 0.46 20.82
CA ASP A 226 -17.06 -0.94 21.23
C ASP A 226 -15.76 -1.47 21.85
N VAL A 227 -15.88 -2.19 22.97
CA VAL A 227 -14.73 -2.76 23.70
C VAL A 227 -14.47 -4.15 23.12
N GLU A 228 -13.93 -4.18 21.90
CA GLU A 228 -13.48 -5.44 21.29
C GLU A 228 -12.21 -5.96 21.98
N GLU A 229 -12.16 -7.28 22.16
CA GLU A 229 -10.97 -7.98 22.64
C GLU A 229 -9.77 -7.74 21.72
N SER A 230 -8.60 -7.46 22.30
CA SER A 230 -7.38 -7.24 21.52
C SER A 230 -6.98 -8.48 20.70
N PHE A 231 -6.44 -8.27 19.50
CA PHE A 231 -6.03 -9.38 18.63
C PHE A 231 -5.00 -10.28 19.31
N LEU A 232 -4.11 -9.71 20.13
CA LEU A 232 -3.15 -10.48 20.91
C LEU A 232 -3.82 -11.41 21.90
N VAL A 233 -4.78 -10.91 22.69
CA VAL A 233 -5.51 -11.72 23.69
C VAL A 233 -6.26 -12.85 23.01
N ARG A 234 -6.97 -12.54 21.92
CA ARG A 234 -7.68 -13.55 21.13
C ARG A 234 -6.73 -14.63 20.60
N TRP A 235 -5.59 -14.22 20.05
CA TRP A 235 -4.58 -15.15 19.53
C TRP A 235 -3.97 -16.03 20.63
N LEU A 236 -3.66 -15.47 21.81
CA LEU A 236 -3.15 -16.23 22.96
C LEU A 236 -4.13 -17.30 23.43
N LYS A 237 -5.44 -17.00 23.44
CA LYS A 237 -6.50 -17.98 23.75
C LYS A 237 -6.54 -19.10 22.71
N GLU A 238 -6.39 -18.79 21.42
CA GLU A 238 -6.29 -19.80 20.37
C GLU A 238 -5.04 -20.69 20.52
N MET A 239 -3.90 -20.11 20.91
CA MET A 239 -2.67 -20.88 21.20
C MET A 239 -2.84 -21.80 22.41
N ALA A 240 -3.50 -21.32 23.47
CA ALA A 240 -3.81 -22.10 24.65
C ALA A 240 -4.75 -23.29 24.34
N LEU A 241 -5.77 -23.07 23.52
CA LEU A 241 -6.67 -24.13 23.02
C LEU A 241 -5.94 -25.18 22.18
N GLN A 242 -4.88 -24.79 21.47
CA GLN A 242 -3.97 -25.71 20.77
C GLN A 242 -2.93 -26.35 21.70
N ASN A 243 -3.04 -26.15 23.01
CA ASN A 243 -2.13 -26.65 24.05
C ASN A 243 -0.68 -26.15 23.91
N LYS A 244 -0.48 -24.96 23.33
CA LYS A 244 0.83 -24.30 23.19
C LYS A 244 1.06 -23.29 24.32
N LEU A 245 0.96 -23.75 25.56
CA LEU A 245 1.12 -22.87 26.73
C LEU A 245 2.52 -22.26 26.85
N ASP A 246 3.55 -22.89 26.28
CA ASP A 246 4.92 -22.36 26.28
C ASP A 246 5.00 -21.04 25.51
N MET A 247 4.32 -20.96 24.36
CA MET A 247 4.17 -19.72 23.59
C MET A 247 3.45 -18.66 24.41
N CYS A 248 2.36 -19.03 25.10
CA CYS A 248 1.63 -18.11 25.97
C CYS A 248 2.52 -17.59 27.10
N LEU A 249 3.31 -18.46 27.74
CA LEU A 249 4.24 -18.08 28.80
C LEU A 249 5.26 -17.05 28.32
N VAL A 250 5.92 -17.30 27.18
CA VAL A 250 6.92 -16.38 26.63
C VAL A 250 6.33 -15.00 26.37
N VAL A 251 5.13 -14.94 25.78
CA VAL A 251 4.46 -13.67 25.46
C VAL A 251 3.94 -12.95 26.69
N ILE A 252 3.34 -13.68 27.65
CA ILE A 252 2.86 -13.09 28.91
C ILE A 252 4.04 -12.58 29.75
N GLU A 253 5.12 -13.36 29.83
CA GLU A 253 6.32 -12.92 30.53
C GLU A 253 6.85 -11.61 29.95
N GLU A 254 7.00 -11.52 28.62
CA GLU A 254 7.46 -10.28 27.98
C GLU A 254 6.46 -9.13 28.17
N GLY A 255 5.17 -9.40 27.97
CA GLY A 255 4.08 -8.44 28.12
C GLY A 255 3.88 -7.92 29.54
N CYS A 256 4.35 -8.64 30.56
CA CYS A 256 4.27 -8.23 31.97
C CYS A 256 5.57 -7.63 32.54
N ARG A 257 6.70 -7.64 31.82
CA ARG A 257 8.00 -7.12 32.33
C ARG A 257 8.01 -5.64 32.67
N ASN A 258 7.34 -4.77 31.89
CA ASN A 258 7.26 -3.34 32.17
C ASN A 258 6.04 -2.67 31.50
N PHE A 259 4.91 -2.60 32.22
CA PHE A 259 3.66 -2.01 31.70
C PHE A 259 3.76 -0.55 31.24
N GLN A 260 4.74 0.22 31.76
CA GLN A 260 4.92 1.62 31.34
C GLN A 260 5.51 1.75 29.93
N SER A 261 6.23 0.73 29.45
CA SER A 261 6.78 0.66 28.09
C SER A 261 6.15 -0.43 27.23
N ASN A 262 5.34 -1.32 27.83
CA ASN A 262 4.85 -2.50 27.14
C ASN A 262 3.71 -2.18 26.19
N VAL A 263 3.89 -2.72 24.99
CA VAL A 263 3.03 -2.44 23.83
C VAL A 263 1.98 -3.56 23.63
N TYR A 264 2.06 -4.62 24.47
CA TYR A 264 1.36 -5.89 24.30
C TYR A 264 -0.09 -5.84 24.79
N PHE A 265 -0.30 -5.39 26.04
CA PHE A 265 -1.62 -5.31 26.68
C PHE A 265 -1.93 -3.84 26.99
N GLU A 266 -3.21 -3.47 26.95
CA GLU A 266 -3.68 -2.13 27.26
C GLU A 266 -3.67 -1.86 28.76
N THR A 267 -3.97 -2.88 29.58
CA THR A 267 -3.99 -2.76 31.04
C THR A 267 -3.42 -4.00 31.75
N GLU A 268 -2.99 -3.82 33.00
CA GLU A 268 -2.62 -4.94 33.86
C GLU A 268 -3.76 -5.94 34.06
N VAL A 269 -5.01 -5.44 34.13
CA VAL A 269 -6.21 -6.25 34.27
C VAL A 269 -6.41 -7.15 33.05
N GLU A 270 -6.23 -6.61 31.84
CA GLU A 270 -6.31 -7.39 30.59
C GLU A 270 -5.23 -8.48 30.56
N ALA A 271 -4.00 -8.18 30.96
CA ALA A 271 -2.92 -9.16 31.00
C ALA A 271 -3.20 -10.30 31.99
N VAL A 272 -3.69 -9.98 33.19
CA VAL A 272 -4.07 -10.96 34.22
C VAL A 272 -5.23 -11.83 33.75
N ASP A 273 -6.29 -11.21 33.21
CA ASP A 273 -7.46 -11.94 32.69
C ASP A 273 -7.08 -12.86 31.52
N CYS A 274 -6.30 -12.35 30.56
CA CYS A 274 -5.79 -13.13 29.44
C CYS A 274 -4.98 -14.36 29.91
N ALA A 275 -4.05 -14.17 30.85
CA ALA A 275 -3.22 -15.25 31.36
C ALA A 275 -4.04 -16.33 32.07
N LEU A 276 -5.00 -15.94 32.91
CA LEU A 276 -5.91 -16.87 33.57
C LEU A 276 -6.73 -17.64 32.55
N GLN A 277 -7.29 -16.96 31.55
CA GLN A 277 -8.07 -17.61 30.49
C GLN A 277 -7.23 -18.60 29.68
N CYS A 278 -5.96 -18.28 29.38
CA CYS A 278 -5.05 -19.22 28.71
C CYS A 278 -4.85 -20.51 29.54
N ILE A 279 -4.69 -20.37 30.87
CA ILE A 279 -4.54 -21.53 31.76
C ILE A 279 -5.83 -22.37 31.77
N TYR A 280 -7.00 -21.75 31.86
CA TYR A 280 -8.28 -22.46 31.89
C TYR A 280 -8.67 -23.11 30.55
N LEU A 281 -8.28 -22.51 29.42
CA LEU A 281 -8.56 -23.04 28.09
C LEU A 281 -7.64 -24.21 27.71
N CYS A 282 -6.48 -24.35 28.35
CA CYS A 282 -5.60 -25.47 28.10
C CYS A 282 -6.21 -26.76 28.62
N THR A 283 -6.36 -27.74 27.72
CA THR A 283 -6.98 -29.05 28.04
C THR A 283 -6.02 -30.03 28.69
N VAL A 284 -4.73 -29.72 28.70
CA VAL A 284 -3.68 -30.62 29.16
C VAL A 284 -3.41 -30.44 30.66
N ILE A 285 -3.44 -31.55 31.38
CA ILE A 285 -3.36 -31.59 32.85
C ILE A 285 -1.95 -31.82 33.41
N ASP A 286 -0.91 -31.93 32.58
CA ASP A 286 0.47 -32.23 33.02
C ASP A 286 1.42 -31.02 32.97
N ARG A 287 0.94 -29.84 32.52
CA ARG A 287 1.74 -28.61 32.33
C ARG A 287 1.75 -27.68 33.55
N TRP A 288 1.65 -28.22 34.76
CA TRP A 288 1.60 -27.44 36.00
C TRP A 288 2.77 -26.50 36.20
N SER A 289 3.98 -26.89 35.80
CA SER A 289 5.18 -26.06 35.90
C SER A 289 5.06 -24.78 35.07
N ILE A 290 4.51 -24.86 33.86
CA ILE A 290 4.31 -23.73 32.96
C ILE A 290 3.18 -22.85 33.47
N MET A 291 2.06 -23.44 33.93
CA MET A 291 0.96 -22.69 34.53
C MET A 291 1.42 -21.90 35.77
N ALA A 292 2.22 -22.51 36.65
CA ALA A 292 2.81 -21.84 37.79
C ALA A 292 3.79 -20.73 37.37
N ALA A 293 4.59 -20.96 36.32
CA ALA A 293 5.47 -19.95 35.76
C ALA A 293 4.67 -18.74 35.25
N ILE A 294 3.58 -18.95 34.49
CA ILE A 294 2.70 -17.88 34.00
C ILE A 294 2.19 -17.03 35.17
N LEU A 295 1.61 -17.68 36.19
CA LEU A 295 1.07 -16.99 37.36
C LEU A 295 2.14 -16.18 38.13
N SER A 296 3.38 -16.68 38.17
CA SER A 296 4.49 -15.99 38.85
C SER A 296 4.94 -14.70 38.16
N LYS A 297 4.58 -14.50 36.88
CA LYS A 297 4.96 -13.32 36.09
C LYS A 297 3.90 -12.23 36.08
N LEU A 298 2.73 -12.47 36.65
CA LEU A 298 1.62 -11.52 36.66
C LEU A 298 1.88 -10.35 37.62
N PRO A 299 1.42 -9.13 37.29
CA PRO A 299 1.50 -7.99 38.18
C PRO A 299 0.67 -8.23 39.44
N GLN A 300 1.15 -7.71 40.58
CA GLN A 300 0.36 -7.70 41.81
C GLN A 300 -0.68 -6.59 41.69
N MET A 301 -1.96 -6.95 41.52
CA MET A 301 -3.04 -5.98 41.55
C MET A 301 -3.14 -5.39 42.97
N HIS A 302 -2.82 -4.10 43.11
CA HIS A 302 -2.97 -3.34 44.36
C HIS A 302 -4.29 -2.59 44.42
#